data_AF-W1DFJ1-F1
#
_entry.id   AF-W1DFJ1-F1
#
_cell.length_a   1.000
_cell.length_b   1.000
_cell.length_c   1.000
_cell.angle_alpha   90.00
_cell.angle_beta   90.00
_cell.angle_gamma   90.00
#
_symmetry.space_group_name_H-M   'P 1'
#
loop_
_entity.id
_entity.type
_entity.pdbx_description
1 polymer ?
#
loop_
_entity_poly.entity_id
_entity_poly.type
_entity_poly.pdbx_seq_one_letter_code
_entity_poly.pdbx_strand_id
1 'polypeptide(L)'
;MVVGVHFMSLELGGRAMGLCRPMMATYRPHNSPLMEWVQTRGRLRSNKAMIDRNNLTGLVHALKSGEAVWFAPDQDYGPKGSVFAPFFSVPQAATTNGTYVLSRLSGAKNVEHQHGT
;
A
#
# COMPACT_ATOMS: atom_id res chain seq x y z
N MET A 1 0.52 8.37 -6.04
CA MET A 1 0.27 7.24 -5.10
C MET A 1 -0.65 6.26 -5.76
N VAL A 2 -0.34 4.96 -5.71
CA VAL A 2 -1.22 3.88 -6.22
C VAL A 2 -1.93 3.23 -5.04
N VAL A 3 -3.25 3.21 -5.10
CA VAL A 3 -4.12 2.59 -4.10
C VAL A 3 -4.65 1.28 -4.68
N GLY A 4 -4.45 0.17 -3.97
CA GLY A 4 -4.93 -1.16 -4.38
C GLY A 4 -5.53 -1.94 -3.22
N VAL A 5 -6.43 -2.87 -3.53
CA VAL A 5 -7.09 -3.77 -2.58
C VAL A 5 -6.44 -5.16 -2.70
N HIS A 6 -6.33 -5.91 -1.60
CA HIS A 6 -5.80 -7.27 -1.59
C HIS A 6 -6.75 -8.22 -2.34
N PHE A 7 -6.47 -8.41 -3.63
CA PHE A 7 -7.07 -9.45 -4.46
C PHE A 7 -5.97 -10.38 -5.01
N MET A 8 -6.33 -11.59 -5.39
CA MET A 8 -5.36 -12.60 -5.86
C MET A 8 -4.53 -12.12 -7.08
N SER A 9 -5.09 -11.24 -7.90
CA SER A 9 -4.44 -10.58 -9.05
C SER A 9 -3.44 -9.48 -8.66
N LEU A 10 -3.33 -9.11 -7.38
CA LEU A 10 -2.44 -8.06 -6.91
C LEU A 10 -0.96 -8.36 -7.19
N GLU A 11 -0.52 -9.60 -6.96
CA GLU A 11 0.88 -9.99 -7.20
C GLU A 11 1.21 -9.96 -8.71
N LEU A 12 0.23 -10.26 -9.58
CA LEU A 12 0.39 -10.16 -11.04
C LEU A 12 0.43 -8.68 -11.48
N GLY A 13 -0.48 -7.84 -10.95
CA GLY A 13 -0.50 -6.40 -11.21
C GLY A 13 0.76 -5.69 -10.71
N GLY A 14 1.25 -6.08 -9.54
CA GLY A 14 2.52 -5.59 -8.98
C GLY A 14 3.72 -5.95 -9.85
N ARG A 15 3.75 -7.17 -10.42
CA ARG A 15 4.78 -7.57 -11.39
C ARG A 15 4.68 -6.80 -12.71
N ALA A 16 3.48 -6.67 -13.27
CA ALA A 16 3.26 -5.97 -14.53
C ALA A 16 3.63 -4.47 -14.40
N MET A 17 3.21 -3.82 -13.31
CA MET A 17 3.62 -2.45 -13.02
C MET A 17 5.11 -2.33 -12.73
N GLY A 18 5.69 -3.30 -12.03
CA GLY A 18 7.13 -3.36 -11.78
C GLY A 18 8.00 -3.36 -13.04
N LEU A 19 7.48 -3.86 -14.17
CA LEU A 19 8.16 -3.81 -15.47
C LEU A 19 8.10 -2.42 -16.12
N CYS A 20 7.00 -1.67 -15.94
CA CYS A 20 6.80 -0.36 -16.56
C CYS A 20 7.29 0.80 -15.69
N ARG A 21 7.03 0.73 -14.38
CA ARG A 21 7.39 1.72 -13.36
C ARG A 21 7.66 1.00 -12.04
N PRO A 22 8.91 0.62 -11.75
CA PRO A 22 9.29 0.07 -10.45
C PRO A 22 8.85 0.98 -9.30
N MET A 23 8.16 0.41 -8.30
CA MET A 23 7.55 1.17 -7.20
C MET A 23 8.17 0.81 -5.84
N MET A 24 7.93 1.66 -4.85
CA MET A 24 8.11 1.35 -3.44
C MET A 24 6.78 0.75 -2.94
N ALA A 25 6.79 -0.47 -2.40
CA ALA A 25 5.57 -1.07 -1.87
C ALA A 25 5.60 -1.10 -0.34
N THR A 26 4.43 -0.89 0.28
CA THR A 26 4.27 -1.09 1.72
C THR A 26 4.35 -2.57 2.08
N TYR A 27 4.98 -2.87 3.22
CA TYR A 27 5.24 -4.23 3.66
C TYR A 27 5.02 -4.42 5.16
N ARG A 28 4.64 -5.65 5.54
CA ARG A 28 4.68 -6.14 6.91
C ARG A 28 5.53 -7.41 6.92
N PRO A 29 6.59 -7.48 7.74
CA PRO A 29 7.38 -8.70 7.87
C PRO A 29 6.57 -9.94 8.20
N HIS A 30 6.90 -11.06 7.57
CA HIS A 30 6.32 -12.35 7.84
C HIS A 30 6.88 -12.92 9.15
N ASN A 31 6.04 -13.58 9.94
CA ASN A 31 6.42 -14.17 11.24
C ASN A 31 7.48 -15.29 11.14
N SER A 32 7.76 -15.80 9.94
CA SER A 32 8.68 -16.91 9.69
C SER A 32 9.86 -16.37 8.87
N PRO A 33 11.10 -16.46 9.37
CA PRO A 33 12.28 -15.91 8.69
C PRO A 33 12.50 -16.48 7.29
N LEU A 34 12.16 -17.76 7.08
CA LEU A 34 12.27 -18.39 5.76
C LEU A 34 11.28 -17.76 4.78
N MET A 35 10.02 -17.62 5.20
CA MET A 35 8.97 -17.04 4.36
C MET A 35 9.21 -15.55 4.10
N GLU A 36 9.74 -14.83 5.09
CA GLU A 36 10.20 -13.45 4.95
C GLU A 36 11.23 -13.33 3.83
N TRP A 37 12.28 -14.16 3.88
CA TRP A 37 13.33 -14.12 2.87
C TRP A 37 12.81 -14.46 1.47
N VAL A 38 11.96 -15.50 1.35
CA VAL A 38 11.36 -15.90 0.06
C VAL A 38 10.50 -14.78 -0.52
N GLN A 39 9.61 -14.19 0.30
CA GLN A 39 8.68 -13.16 -0.13
C GLN A 39 9.41 -11.86 -0.50
N THR A 40 10.34 -11.42 0.33
CA THR A 40 11.13 -10.20 0.09
C THR A 40 12.01 -10.37 -1.15
N ARG A 41 12.68 -11.52 -1.32
CA ARG A 41 13.46 -11.82 -2.54
C ARG A 41 12.58 -11.83 -3.79
N GLY A 42 11.36 -12.37 -3.70
CA GLY A 42 10.41 -12.39 -4.81
C GLY A 42 9.94 -10.99 -5.22
N ARG A 43 9.59 -10.16 -4.24
CA ARG A 43 9.02 -8.82 -4.47
C ARG A 43 10.05 -7.79 -4.95
N LEU A 44 11.29 -7.88 -4.47
CA LEU A 44 12.39 -7.00 -4.89
C LEU A 44 12.82 -7.21 -6.36
N ARG A 45 12.40 -8.31 -7.00
CA ARG A 45 12.62 -8.50 -8.45
C ARG A 45 11.81 -7.54 -9.31
N SER A 46 10.74 -6.96 -8.76
CA SER A 46 9.79 -6.11 -9.50
C SER A 46 9.50 -4.78 -8.79
N ASN A 47 10.06 -4.56 -7.60
CA ASN A 47 9.88 -3.33 -6.82
C ASN A 47 11.25 -2.74 -6.45
N LYS A 48 11.33 -1.41 -6.34
CA LYS A 48 12.56 -0.70 -5.96
C LYS A 48 12.93 -0.93 -4.51
N ALA A 49 11.96 -0.88 -3.60
CA ALA A 49 12.16 -1.18 -2.20
C ALA A 49 10.85 -1.53 -1.50
N MET A 50 10.99 -2.03 -0.28
CA MET A 50 9.90 -2.36 0.63
C MET A 50 9.96 -1.41 1.82
N ILE A 51 8.89 -0.67 2.06
CA ILE A 51 8.79 0.26 3.20
C ILE A 51 7.88 -0.37 4.25
N ASP A 52 8.33 -0.44 5.50
CA ASP A 52 7.49 -0.93 6.59
C ASP A 52 6.22 -0.09 6.72
N ARG A 53 5.08 -0.74 6.88
CA ARG A 53 3.77 -0.09 6.97
C ARG A 53 3.65 0.92 8.11
N ASN A 54 4.45 0.79 9.17
CA ASN A 54 4.49 1.73 10.30
C ASN A 54 5.39 2.94 10.02
N ASN A 55 6.23 2.90 8.99
CA ASN A 55 7.12 4.00 8.60
C ASN A 55 6.43 4.99 7.66
N LEU A 56 5.46 5.74 8.21
CA LEU A 56 4.71 6.76 7.47
C LEU A 56 5.62 7.87 6.92
N THR A 57 6.65 8.26 7.67
CA THR A 57 7.62 9.28 7.25
C THR A 57 8.36 8.84 5.99
N GLY A 58 8.79 7.58 5.92
CA GLY A 58 9.43 6.99 4.74
C GLY A 58 8.51 6.99 3.52
N LEU A 59 7.22 6.68 3.71
CA LEU A 59 6.22 6.73 2.64
C LEU A 59 6.03 8.15 2.09
N VAL A 60 5.90 9.15 2.98
CA VAL A 60 5.76 10.55 2.58
C VAL A 60 7.01 11.05 1.87
N HIS A 61 8.20 10.69 2.34
CA HIS A 61 9.45 11.09 1.71
C HIS A 61 9.59 10.51 0.29
N ALA A 62 9.27 9.22 0.11
CA ALA A 62 9.27 8.57 -1.20
C ALA A 62 8.26 9.23 -2.17
N LEU A 63 7.05 9.55 -1.69
CA LEU A 63 6.08 10.27 -2.50
C LEU A 63 6.56 11.67 -2.90
N LYS A 64 7.22 12.40 -1.99
CA LYS A 64 7.78 13.74 -2.26
C LYS A 64 8.97 13.71 -3.21
N SER A 65 9.75 12.64 -3.21
CA SER A 65 10.86 12.45 -4.17
C SER A 65 10.38 12.03 -5.56
N GLY A 66 9.07 11.95 -5.80
CA GLY A 66 8.48 11.56 -7.07
C GLY A 66 8.43 10.05 -7.32
N GLU A 67 8.73 9.23 -6.31
CA GLU A 67 8.63 7.78 -6.43
C GLU A 67 7.17 7.34 -6.39
N ALA A 68 6.86 6.30 -7.17
CA ALA A 68 5.56 5.65 -7.10
C ALA A 68 5.52 4.76 -5.85
N VAL A 69 4.55 5.02 -4.97
CA VAL A 69 4.31 4.22 -3.76
C VAL A 69 3.00 3.47 -3.91
N TRP A 70 3.04 2.15 -3.71
CA TRP A 70 1.87 1.29 -3.60
C TRP A 70 1.47 1.15 -2.13
N PHE A 71 0.24 1.55 -1.81
CA PHE A 71 -0.34 1.52 -0.47
C PHE A 71 -1.68 0.76 -0.51
N ALA A 72 -1.85 -0.20 0.40
CA ALA A 72 -3.08 -0.96 0.56
C ALA A 72 -3.88 -0.45 1.78
N PRO A 73 -5.01 0.23 1.56
CA PRO A 73 -5.82 0.81 2.64
C PRO A 73 -6.83 -0.16 3.26
N ASP A 74 -6.96 -1.36 2.71
CA ASP A 74 -7.85 -2.40 3.23
C ASP A 74 -7.26 -3.16 4.42
N GLN A 75 -6.06 -2.79 4.87
CA GLN A 75 -5.49 -3.25 6.14
C GLN A 75 -6.00 -2.39 7.30
N ASP A 76 -6.49 -3.06 8.36
CA ASP A 76 -6.77 -2.39 9.63
C ASP A 76 -5.45 -2.08 10.35
N TYR A 77 -5.21 -0.79 10.57
CA TYR A 77 -4.04 -0.27 11.32
C TYR A 77 -4.35 -0.10 12.81
N GLY A 78 -5.49 -0.63 13.27
CA GLY A 78 -5.97 -0.55 14.64
C GLY A 78 -6.67 0.77 14.95
N PRO A 79 -7.12 0.97 16.21
CA PRO A 79 -8.02 2.06 16.58
C PRO A 79 -7.47 3.47 16.30
N LYS A 80 -6.14 3.64 16.32
CA LYS A 80 -5.49 4.94 16.07
C LYS A 80 -5.39 5.28 14.57
N GLY A 81 -5.50 4.29 13.69
CA GLY A 81 -5.39 4.45 12.23
C GLY A 81 -6.73 4.40 11.50
N SER A 82 -7.83 4.21 12.25
CA SER A 82 -9.16 3.97 11.71
C SER A 82 -10.10 5.14 12.02
N VAL A 83 -10.90 5.52 11.03
CA VAL A 83 -12.02 6.44 11.16
C VAL A 83 -13.30 5.65 10.97
N PHE A 84 -14.34 6.00 11.73
CA PHE A 84 -15.65 5.41 11.56
C PHE A 84 -16.42 6.24 10.53
N ALA A 85 -16.77 5.61 9.42
CA ALA A 85 -17.50 6.22 8.32
C ALA A 85 -18.62 5.27 7.84
N PRO A 86 -19.68 5.81 7.22
CA PRO A 86 -20.72 4.98 6.63
C PRO A 86 -20.17 4.10 5.50
N PHE A 87 -20.41 2.79 5.57
CA PHE A 87 -20.06 1.85 4.51
C PHE A 87 -21.20 0.84 4.32
N PHE A 88 -21.81 0.85 3.12
CA PHE A 88 -23.07 0.15 2.83
C PHE A 88 -24.12 0.37 3.94
N SER A 89 -24.69 -0.70 4.48
CA SER A 89 -25.73 -0.67 5.52
C SER A 89 -25.17 -0.53 6.93
N VAL A 90 -23.87 -0.24 7.10
CA VAL A 90 -23.24 -0.06 8.41
C VAL A 90 -22.88 1.43 8.60
N PRO A 91 -23.58 2.15 9.50
CA PRO A 91 -23.37 3.59 9.69
C PRO A 91 -21.99 3.96 10.23
N GLN A 92 -21.37 3.06 11.00
CA GLN A 92 -20.07 3.26 11.65
C GLN A 92 -19.15 2.07 11.33
N ALA A 93 -18.67 1.99 10.09
CA ALA A 93 -17.67 1.01 9.70
C ALA A 93 -16.26 1.56 9.94
N ALA A 94 -15.41 0.78 10.60
CA ALA A 94 -14.00 1.12 10.78
C ALA A 94 -13.29 1.07 9.42
N THR A 95 -12.78 2.20 8.95
CA THR A 95 -12.08 2.37 7.68
C THR A 95 -10.73 3.02 7.93
N THR A 96 -9.67 2.66 7.19
CA THR A 96 -8.36 3.31 7.41
C THR A 96 -8.35 4.77 6.93
N ASN A 97 -7.64 5.63 7.67
CA ASN A 97 -7.35 7.02 7.27
C ASN A 97 -6.01 7.16 6.51
N GLY A 98 -5.28 6.05 6.30
CA GLY A 98 -3.91 6.07 5.78
C GLY A 98 -3.77 6.78 4.43
N THR A 99 -4.64 6.50 3.46
CA THR A 99 -4.62 7.11 2.13
C THR A 99 -4.81 8.64 2.19
N TYR A 100 -5.76 9.11 3.00
CA TYR A 100 -6.04 10.54 3.15
C TYR A 100 -4.87 11.28 3.79
N VAL A 101 -4.29 10.72 4.87
CA VAL A 101 -3.13 11.29 5.56
C VAL A 101 -1.91 11.36 4.62
N LEU A 102 -1.61 10.27 3.90
CA LEU A 102 -0.48 10.21 2.97
C LEU A 102 -0.65 11.18 1.79
N SER A 103 -1.84 11.28 1.21
CA SER A 103 -2.13 12.22 0.12
C SER A 103 -1.96 13.67 0.57
N ARG A 104 -2.51 14.03 1.74
CA ARG A 104 -2.40 15.40 2.29
C ARG A 104 -0.97 15.80 2.64
N LEU A 105 -0.20 14.90 3.24
CA LEU A 105 1.18 15.19 3.68
C LEU A 105 2.19 15.21 2.53
N SER A 106 1.96 14.42 1.48
CA SER A 106 2.85 14.34 0.32
C SER A 106 2.51 15.34 -0.79
N GLY A 107 1.25 15.78 -0.89
CA GLY A 107 0.77 16.55 -2.04
C GLY A 107 0.66 15.72 -3.32
N ALA A 108 0.76 14.39 -3.23
CA ALA A 108 0.76 13.51 -4.40
C ALA A 108 -0.64 13.32 -4.99
N LYS A 109 -0.73 13.28 -6.33
CA LYS A 109 -1.95 12.87 -7.04
C LYS A 109 -2.26 11.39 -6.75
N ASN A 110 -3.51 11.10 -6.44
CA ASN A 110 -4.02 9.75 -6.20
C ASN A 110 -4.42 9.13 -7.54
N VAL A 111 -3.94 7.91 -7.82
CA VAL A 111 -4.38 7.10 -8.96
C VAL A 111 -4.91 5.79 -8.39
N GLU A 112 -6.21 5.58 -8.53
CA GLU A 112 -6.92 4.41 -8.05
C GLU A 112 -6.82 3.30 -9.11
N HIS A 113 -6.37 2.10 -8.74
CA HIS A 113 -6.25 0.98 -9.67
C HIS A 113 -7.16 -0.16 -9.23
N GLN A 114 -8.37 -0.20 -9.79
CA GLN A 114 -9.29 -1.34 -9.67
C GLN A 114 -9.22 -2.16 -10.97
N HIS A 115 -8.92 -3.45 -10.85
CA HIS A 115 -9.01 -4.38 -11.98
C HIS A 115 -10.48 -4.80 -12.11
N GLY A 116 -11.22 -4.09 -12.96
CA GLY A 116 -12.58 -4.46 -13.32
C GLY A 116 -12.56 -5.70 -14.22
N THR A 117 -13.33 -6.73 -13.83
CA THR A 117 -13.95 -7.66 -14.76
C THR A 117 -15.18 -7.02 -15.38
#